data_AF-A0A6L9KB41-F1
#
_entry.id   AF-A0A6L9KB41-F1
#
_cell.length_a   1.000
_cell.length_b   1.000
_cell.length_c   1.000
_cell.angle_alpha   90.00
_cell.angle_beta   90.00
_cell.angle_gamma   90.00
#
_symmetry.space_group_name_H-M   'P 1'
#
loop_
_entity.id
_entity.type
_entity.pdbx_description
1 polymer ?
#
loop_
_entity_poly.entity_id
_entity_poly.type
_entity_poly.pdbx_seq_one_letter_code
_entity_poly.pdbx_strand_id
1 'polypeptide(L)'
;MAIVKGPVQFTGSMGNISFYTRKGSDKIIARTKGGAKKEKIKSSAKFEGFRLQQNEWKGCTRFASTLRYAFGGLHRVADYNLTAVLNGFAKNIQKTDETGEVGKRAIRLSKFPFTLDGFNFNRNYPLTTVLGVSPYPVIDREKCSAKLLIPRINTEIDLLNVQRLPYFRLVVSLGAVSDVVWNEEAKEFQPIVADLHGVSIVITGEWLPSENILQEQTIEVEMDHELKSYFTNEVSLVLSMAVEFGKVGFTGEVQEVKYAASGKVMKVG
;
A
#
# COMPACT_ATOMS: atom_id res chain seq x y z
N MET A 1 9.11 24.41 16.21
CA MET A 1 9.55 24.17 14.82
C MET A 1 9.34 25.47 14.07
N ALA A 2 10.31 25.89 13.24
CA ALA A 2 10.23 27.14 12.48
C ALA A 2 10.49 26.87 10.99
N ILE A 3 9.97 27.74 10.12
CA ILE A 3 10.26 27.74 8.69
C ILE A 3 11.29 28.82 8.43
N VAL A 4 12.40 28.46 7.78
CA VAL A 4 13.43 29.43 7.39
C VAL A 4 12.91 30.24 6.20
N LYS A 5 12.93 31.57 6.32
CA LYS A 5 12.66 32.51 5.24
C LYS A 5 13.93 33.28 4.95
N GLY A 6 14.39 33.26 3.71
CA GLY A 6 15.59 33.99 3.29
C GLY A 6 16.20 33.41 2.01
N PRO A 7 17.17 34.13 1.41
CA PRO A 7 17.81 33.71 0.17
C PRO A 7 18.77 32.53 0.35
N VAL A 8 19.30 32.33 1.56
CA VAL A 8 20.24 31.25 1.87
C VAL A 8 19.46 29.99 2.25
N GLN A 9 19.61 28.94 1.45
CA GLN A 9 18.96 27.65 1.64
C GLN A 9 20.02 26.56 1.86
N PHE A 10 19.93 25.84 2.97
CA PHE A 10 20.77 24.68 3.25
C PHE A 10 20.02 23.63 4.08
N THR A 11 20.43 22.38 3.94
CA THR A 11 20.00 21.27 4.78
C THR A 11 21.18 20.70 5.54
N GLY A 12 20.96 20.23 6.75
CA GLY A 12 22.02 19.66 7.57
C GLY A 12 21.86 19.98 9.06
N SER A 13 22.95 19.84 9.80
CA SER A 13 23.01 20.12 11.23
C SER A 13 23.91 21.31 11.50
N MET A 14 23.46 22.27 12.30
CA MET A 14 24.29 23.36 12.82
C MET A 14 24.07 23.47 14.33
N GLY A 15 25.08 23.05 15.11
CA GLY A 15 24.97 22.94 16.56
C GLY A 15 23.77 22.12 17.01
N ASN A 16 22.92 22.73 17.84
CA ASN A 16 21.70 22.12 18.38
C ASN A 16 20.47 22.28 17.45
N ILE A 17 20.65 22.69 16.18
CA ILE A 17 19.55 22.87 15.22
C ILE A 17 19.77 21.94 14.02
N SER A 18 18.70 21.34 13.52
CA SER A 18 18.69 20.60 12.26
C SER A 18 17.75 21.27 11.25
N PHE A 19 18.23 21.39 10.01
CA PHE A 19 17.56 21.99 8.85
C PHE A 19 17.27 20.90 7.83
N TYR A 20 16.01 20.74 7.43
CA TYR A 20 15.60 19.72 6.47
C TYR A 20 14.37 20.17 5.67
N THR A 21 14.17 19.58 4.49
CA THR A 21 12.96 19.74 3.67
C THR A 21 12.06 18.52 3.81
N ARG A 22 10.76 18.69 3.55
CA ARG A 22 9.83 17.56 3.41
C ARG A 22 9.64 17.27 1.93
N LYS A 23 9.48 15.99 1.58
CA LYS A 23 9.12 15.60 0.21
C LYS A 23 7.84 16.35 -0.22
N GLY A 24 7.90 17.07 -1.35
CA GLY A 24 6.79 17.90 -1.85
C GLY A 24 6.69 19.31 -1.26
N SER A 25 7.73 19.80 -0.58
CA SER A 25 7.78 21.16 -0.04
C SER A 25 9.17 21.77 -0.19
N ASP A 26 9.24 22.96 -0.80
CA ASP A 26 10.48 23.73 -0.97
C ASP A 26 10.90 24.52 0.29
N LYS A 27 10.09 24.43 1.35
CA LYS A 27 10.35 25.11 2.63
C LYS A 27 11.39 24.34 3.45
N ILE A 28 12.40 25.05 3.94
CA ILE A 28 13.35 24.52 4.92
C ILE A 28 12.76 24.64 6.32
N ILE A 29 12.73 23.51 7.01
CA ILE A 29 12.25 23.38 8.38
C ILE A 29 13.45 23.35 9.32
N ALA A 30 13.48 24.29 10.27
CA ALA A 30 14.42 24.31 11.37
C ALA A 30 13.78 23.77 12.66
N ARG A 31 14.48 22.85 13.33
CA ARG A 31 14.09 22.35 14.66
C ARG A 31 15.30 22.25 15.56
N THR A 32 15.11 22.51 16.85
CA THR A 32 16.10 22.14 17.87
C THR A 32 16.19 20.62 17.99
N LYS A 33 17.40 20.11 18.18
CA LYS A 33 17.64 18.74 18.57
C LYS A 33 17.26 18.61 20.05
N GLY A 34 16.63 17.49 20.38
CA GLY A 34 16.08 17.24 21.70
C GLY A 34 15.62 15.80 21.81
N GLY A 35 15.12 15.44 23.00
CA GLY A 35 14.73 14.08 23.34
C GLY A 35 15.69 13.42 24.32
N ALA A 36 15.27 12.29 24.90
CA ALA A 36 16.12 11.53 25.80
C ALA A 36 17.24 10.80 25.05
N LYS A 37 18.40 10.67 25.69
CA LYS A 37 19.52 9.86 25.19
C LYS A 37 19.08 8.40 25.01
N LYS A 38 19.68 7.70 24.03
CA LYS A 38 19.36 6.30 23.70
C LYS A 38 19.49 5.38 24.91
N GLU A 39 20.52 5.57 25.73
CA GLU A 39 20.79 4.79 26.94
C GLU A 39 19.64 4.96 27.94
N LYS A 40 19.20 6.21 28.14
CA LYS A 40 18.08 6.55 29.03
C LYS A 40 16.76 5.93 28.57
N ILE A 41 16.50 5.91 27.26
CA ILE A 41 15.32 5.26 26.68
C ILE A 41 15.35 3.75 26.92
N LYS A 42 16.54 3.13 26.82
CA LYS A 42 16.69 1.68 27.00
C LYS A 42 16.54 1.22 28.46
N SER A 43 17.09 1.97 29.43
CA SER A 43 17.20 1.49 30.81
C SER A 43 16.18 2.10 31.78
N SER A 44 15.71 3.32 31.54
CA SER A 44 14.85 4.00 32.53
C SER A 44 13.43 3.44 32.54
N ALA A 45 12.87 3.19 33.72
CA ALA A 45 11.48 2.79 33.92
C ALA A 45 10.47 3.78 33.29
N LYS A 46 10.81 5.09 33.24
CA LYS A 46 9.98 6.12 32.62
C LYS A 46 9.70 5.90 31.12
N PHE A 47 10.51 5.08 30.44
CA PHE A 47 10.36 4.76 29.01
C PHE A 47 9.83 3.34 28.76
N GLU A 48 9.34 2.63 29.77
CA GLU A 48 8.82 1.26 29.61
C GLU A 48 7.67 1.18 28.60
N GLY A 49 6.62 1.97 28.78
CA GLY A 49 5.50 2.03 27.83
C GLY A 49 5.95 2.42 26.41
N PHE A 50 6.95 3.30 26.29
CA PHE A 50 7.53 3.66 24.99
C PHE A 50 8.25 2.48 24.33
N ARG A 51 8.99 1.68 25.10
CA ARG A 51 9.65 0.46 24.58
C ARG A 51 8.63 -0.58 24.13
N LEU A 52 7.54 -0.77 24.89
CA LEU A 52 6.44 -1.65 24.49
C LEU A 52 5.80 -1.18 23.18
N GLN A 53 5.50 0.13 23.07
CA GLN A 53 4.97 0.71 21.84
C GLN A 53 5.95 0.58 20.67
N GLN A 54 7.25 0.77 20.90
CA GLN A 54 8.28 0.56 19.88
C GLN A 54 8.31 -0.88 19.40
N ASN A 55 8.12 -1.85 20.30
CA ASN A 55 8.09 -3.26 19.93
C ASN A 55 6.90 -3.56 19.01
N GLU A 56 5.71 -3.12 19.41
CA GLU A 56 4.49 -3.19 18.59
C GLU A 56 4.65 -2.51 17.24
N TRP A 57 5.34 -1.36 17.20
CA TRP A 57 5.57 -0.62 15.97
C TRP A 57 6.43 -1.40 14.96
N LYS A 58 7.38 -2.21 15.43
CA LYS A 58 8.15 -3.10 14.53
C LYS A 58 7.23 -4.04 13.78
N GLY A 59 6.28 -4.67 14.48
CA GLY A 59 5.25 -5.52 13.87
C GLY A 59 4.42 -4.77 12.82
N CYS A 60 3.96 -3.55 13.16
CA CYS A 60 3.22 -2.70 12.22
C CYS A 60 4.01 -2.39 10.95
N THR A 61 5.30 -2.04 11.09
CA THR A 61 6.15 -1.72 9.94
C THR A 61 6.45 -2.93 9.05
N ARG A 62 6.62 -4.12 9.66
CA ARG A 62 6.79 -5.37 8.91
C ARG A 62 5.52 -5.70 8.13
N PHE A 63 4.38 -5.75 8.80
CA PHE A 63 3.08 -5.99 8.18
C PHE A 63 2.80 -5.01 7.03
N ALA A 64 2.95 -3.71 7.25
CA ALA A 64 2.71 -2.69 6.24
C ALA A 64 3.67 -2.81 5.05
N SER A 65 4.92 -3.23 5.28
CA SER A 65 5.84 -3.49 4.19
C SER A 65 5.38 -4.68 3.35
N THR A 66 4.98 -5.77 3.99
CA THR A 66 4.50 -6.97 3.31
C THR A 66 3.19 -6.73 2.55
N LEU A 67 2.26 -5.97 3.14
CA LEU A 67 1.02 -5.59 2.48
C LEU A 67 1.27 -4.82 1.16
N ARG A 68 2.34 -4.03 1.05
CA ARG A 68 2.71 -3.38 -0.22
C ARG A 68 3.18 -4.37 -1.29
N TYR A 69 3.80 -5.48 -0.89
CA TYR A 69 4.17 -6.55 -1.81
C TYR A 69 2.94 -7.32 -2.27
N ALA A 70 1.96 -7.55 -1.38
CA ALA A 70 0.67 -8.13 -1.74
C ALA A 70 -0.14 -7.25 -2.74
N PHE A 71 0.18 -5.97 -2.90
CA PHE A 71 -0.40 -5.17 -3.99
C PHE A 71 0.18 -5.48 -5.39
N GLY A 72 1.09 -6.46 -5.53
CA GLY A 72 1.61 -6.88 -6.84
C GLY A 72 2.34 -5.78 -7.59
N GLY A 73 3.15 -4.98 -6.89
CA GLY A 73 3.88 -3.87 -7.49
C GLY A 73 3.02 -2.62 -7.79
N LEU A 74 1.69 -2.67 -7.62
CA LEU A 74 0.81 -1.53 -7.86
C LEU A 74 1.05 -0.37 -6.89
N HIS A 75 1.77 -0.57 -5.78
CA HIS A 75 2.24 0.53 -4.94
C HIS A 75 3.08 1.57 -5.72
N ARG A 76 3.63 1.22 -6.90
CA ARG A 76 4.36 2.12 -7.80
C ARG A 76 3.50 3.24 -8.39
N VAL A 77 2.17 3.04 -8.50
CA VAL A 77 1.27 4.03 -9.08
C VAL A 77 0.87 5.13 -8.10
N ALA A 78 1.26 5.00 -6.83
CA ALA A 78 0.88 5.92 -5.78
C ALA A 78 1.47 7.33 -5.94
N ASP A 79 0.67 8.35 -5.62
CA ASP A 79 1.08 9.77 -5.65
C ASP A 79 1.55 10.30 -4.28
N TYR A 80 1.55 9.45 -3.24
CA TYR A 80 1.99 9.79 -1.90
C TYR A 80 2.73 8.63 -1.20
N ASN A 81 3.27 8.89 -0.01
CA ASN A 81 3.95 7.87 0.79
C ASN A 81 2.94 6.88 1.41
N LEU A 82 2.68 5.76 0.72
CA LEU A 82 1.81 4.69 1.22
C LEU A 82 2.32 4.11 2.54
N THR A 83 3.63 3.94 2.71
CA THR A 83 4.22 3.28 3.89
C THR A 83 3.78 3.93 5.20
N ALA A 84 3.75 5.27 5.26
CA ALA A 84 3.33 5.97 6.47
C ALA A 84 1.84 5.71 6.82
N VAL A 85 0.98 5.65 5.80
CA VAL A 85 -0.45 5.40 5.98
C VAL A 85 -0.71 3.94 6.34
N LEU A 86 -0.04 3.00 5.67
CA LEU A 86 -0.14 1.57 5.95
C LEU A 86 0.39 1.22 7.35
N ASN A 87 1.44 1.88 7.84
CA ASN A 87 1.90 1.72 9.22
C ASN A 87 0.81 2.17 10.22
N GLY A 88 0.15 3.30 9.94
CA GLY A 88 -0.97 3.79 10.76
C GLY A 88 -2.17 2.84 10.71
N PHE A 89 -2.50 2.32 9.54
CA PHE A 89 -3.52 1.30 9.33
C PHE A 89 -3.23 0.03 10.14
N ALA A 90 -2.02 -0.52 10.02
CA ALA A 90 -1.58 -1.69 10.78
C ALA A 90 -1.67 -1.43 12.29
N LYS A 91 -1.33 -0.20 12.72
CA LYS A 91 -1.46 0.18 14.13
C LYS A 91 -2.91 0.25 14.60
N ASN A 92 -3.83 0.67 13.74
CA ASN A 92 -5.26 0.68 14.06
C ASN A 92 -5.80 -0.74 14.20
N ILE A 93 -5.43 -1.66 13.32
CA ILE A 93 -5.73 -3.10 13.47
C ILE A 93 -5.12 -3.63 14.77
N GLN A 94 -3.86 -3.33 15.06
CA GLN A 94 -3.21 -3.83 16.28
C GLN A 94 -3.92 -3.39 17.57
N LYS A 95 -4.54 -2.21 17.55
CA LYS A 95 -5.26 -1.67 18.72
C LYS A 95 -6.57 -2.42 19.01
N THR A 96 -7.12 -3.16 18.05
CA THR A 96 -8.33 -3.97 18.26
C THR A 96 -8.04 -5.28 18.99
N ASP A 97 -6.77 -5.63 19.21
CA ASP A 97 -6.41 -6.76 20.07
C ASP A 97 -6.51 -6.33 21.54
N GLU A 98 -7.61 -6.71 22.17
CA GLU A 98 -7.90 -6.46 23.60
C GLU A 98 -7.33 -7.55 24.51
N THR A 99 -6.92 -8.68 23.93
CA THR A 99 -6.48 -9.87 24.67
C THR A 99 -4.96 -9.97 24.82
N GLY A 100 -4.21 -9.48 23.84
CA GLY A 100 -2.75 -9.53 23.84
C GLY A 100 -2.12 -8.55 24.83
N GLU A 101 -1.02 -8.98 25.44
CA GLU A 101 -0.20 -8.10 26.29
C GLU A 101 0.29 -6.87 25.52
N VAL A 102 0.26 -5.69 26.17
CA VAL A 102 0.81 -4.46 25.59
C VAL A 102 2.29 -4.68 25.26
N GLY A 103 2.67 -4.39 24.01
CA GLY A 103 4.01 -4.71 23.50
C GLY A 103 4.03 -5.91 22.56
N LYS A 104 3.00 -6.77 22.60
CA LYS A 104 2.94 -8.06 21.88
C LYS A 104 1.62 -8.29 21.13
N ARG A 105 0.72 -7.31 21.12
CA ARG A 105 -0.59 -7.38 20.45
C ARG A 105 -0.48 -7.73 18.96
N ALA A 106 -1.35 -8.64 18.53
CA ALA A 106 -1.41 -9.16 17.17
C ALA A 106 -2.00 -8.14 16.18
N ILE A 107 -1.69 -8.32 14.90
CA ILE A 107 -2.25 -7.57 13.77
C ILE A 107 -3.07 -8.57 12.95
N ARG A 108 -4.39 -8.53 13.11
CA ARG A 108 -5.31 -9.49 12.48
C ARG A 108 -6.16 -8.84 11.40
N LEU A 109 -5.65 -8.77 10.17
CA LEU A 109 -6.41 -8.25 9.02
C LEU A 109 -7.59 -9.18 8.69
N SER A 110 -7.42 -10.49 8.87
CA SER A 110 -8.47 -11.49 8.63
C SER A 110 -9.78 -11.21 9.36
N LYS A 111 -9.72 -10.58 10.53
CA LYS A 111 -10.89 -10.21 11.34
C LYS A 111 -11.55 -8.91 10.88
N PHE A 112 -10.84 -8.08 10.13
CA PHE A 112 -11.27 -6.75 9.71
C PHE A 112 -10.96 -6.47 8.23
N PRO A 113 -11.27 -7.37 7.28
CA PRO A 113 -10.87 -7.22 5.88
C PRO A 113 -11.44 -5.95 5.25
N PHE A 114 -12.69 -5.61 5.60
CA PHE A 114 -13.40 -4.41 5.16
C PHE A 114 -12.67 -3.09 5.44
N THR A 115 -11.71 -3.07 6.37
CA THR A 115 -10.98 -1.83 6.71
C THR A 115 -9.99 -1.38 5.64
N LEU A 116 -9.60 -2.29 4.74
CA LEU A 116 -8.73 -1.97 3.60
C LEU A 116 -9.50 -1.86 2.28
N ASP A 117 -10.80 -2.20 2.28
CA ASP A 117 -11.65 -2.04 1.10
C ASP A 117 -11.64 -0.58 0.64
N GLY A 118 -11.40 -0.41 -0.65
CA GLY A 118 -11.35 0.90 -1.26
C GLY A 118 -10.15 1.76 -0.91
N PHE A 119 -9.10 1.20 -0.29
CA PHE A 119 -7.86 1.92 -0.03
C PHE A 119 -7.25 2.48 -1.32
N ASN A 120 -7.15 3.80 -1.42
CA ASN A 120 -6.64 4.49 -2.61
C ASN A 120 -5.11 4.63 -2.56
N PHE A 121 -4.46 4.28 -3.66
CA PHE A 121 -3.02 4.52 -3.84
C PHE A 121 -2.74 5.99 -4.17
N ASN A 122 -3.76 6.73 -4.61
CA ASN A 122 -3.65 8.11 -5.07
C ASN A 122 -4.62 9.01 -4.29
N ARG A 123 -4.17 10.21 -3.92
CA ARG A 123 -4.98 11.24 -3.24
C ARG A 123 -5.45 12.34 -4.18
N ASN A 124 -4.63 12.68 -5.17
CA ASN A 124 -4.96 13.76 -6.11
C ASN A 124 -5.88 13.26 -7.21
N TYR A 125 -5.66 12.01 -7.65
CA TYR A 125 -6.46 11.34 -8.69
C TYR A 125 -6.84 9.93 -8.24
N PRO A 126 -7.82 9.77 -7.32
CA PRO A 126 -8.31 8.45 -6.92
C PRO A 126 -8.78 7.62 -8.11
N LEU A 127 -8.68 6.29 -8.04
CA LEU A 127 -9.03 5.42 -9.17
C LEU A 127 -10.48 5.63 -9.62
N THR A 128 -11.41 5.85 -8.68
CA THR A 128 -12.83 6.11 -8.98
C THR A 128 -13.08 7.43 -9.69
N THR A 129 -12.11 8.34 -9.70
CA THR A 129 -12.15 9.58 -10.48
C THR A 129 -11.48 9.38 -11.84
N VAL A 130 -10.42 8.56 -11.88
CA VAL A 130 -9.71 8.25 -13.14
C VAL A 130 -10.52 7.33 -14.04
N LEU A 131 -11.19 6.34 -13.45
CA LEU A 131 -12.06 5.39 -14.11
C LEU A 131 -13.48 5.58 -13.56
N GLY A 132 -14.35 6.18 -14.38
CA GLY A 132 -15.72 6.54 -14.02
C GLY A 132 -16.68 5.36 -13.95
N VAL A 133 -16.34 4.23 -14.57
CA VAL A 133 -17.07 2.96 -14.34
C VAL A 133 -16.71 2.38 -12.98
N SER A 134 -17.59 1.54 -12.44
CA SER A 134 -17.36 0.81 -11.19
C SER A 134 -17.14 -0.67 -11.46
N PRO A 135 -15.87 -1.14 -11.56
CA PRO A 135 -15.59 -2.57 -11.62
C PRO A 135 -16.13 -3.30 -10.39
N TYR A 136 -16.70 -4.48 -10.61
CA TYR A 136 -17.30 -5.31 -9.56
C TYR A 136 -16.35 -6.46 -9.16
N PRO A 137 -15.78 -6.42 -7.94
CA PRO A 137 -14.84 -7.43 -7.46
C PRO A 137 -15.54 -8.62 -6.78
N VAL A 138 -15.14 -9.83 -7.17
CA VAL A 138 -15.54 -11.10 -6.55
C VAL A 138 -14.28 -11.85 -6.15
N ILE A 139 -14.19 -12.29 -4.89
CA ILE A 139 -13.08 -13.12 -4.39
C ILE A 139 -13.66 -14.50 -4.06
N ASP A 140 -13.00 -15.55 -4.54
CA ASP A 140 -13.26 -16.94 -4.21
C ASP A 140 -12.09 -17.43 -3.33
N ARG A 141 -12.34 -17.50 -2.02
CA ARG A 141 -11.33 -17.93 -1.03
C ARG A 141 -10.97 -19.41 -1.18
N GLU A 142 -11.92 -20.26 -1.55
CA GLU A 142 -11.68 -21.71 -1.68
C GLU A 142 -10.73 -22.00 -2.84
N LYS A 143 -10.83 -21.21 -3.91
CA LYS A 143 -9.95 -21.33 -5.09
C LYS A 143 -8.72 -20.44 -5.05
N CYS A 144 -8.57 -19.61 -4.02
CA CYS A 144 -7.55 -18.55 -3.96
C CYS A 144 -7.53 -17.69 -5.24
N SER A 145 -8.72 -17.35 -5.74
CA SER A 145 -8.88 -16.61 -6.99
C SER A 145 -9.81 -15.42 -6.83
N ALA A 146 -9.81 -14.55 -7.82
CA ALA A 146 -10.70 -13.41 -7.89
C ALA A 146 -11.08 -13.10 -9.33
N LYS A 147 -12.24 -12.49 -9.48
CA LYS A 147 -12.77 -11.98 -10.74
C LYS A 147 -13.07 -10.50 -10.57
N LEU A 148 -12.72 -9.73 -11.59
CA LEU A 148 -13.06 -8.32 -11.68
C LEU A 148 -13.89 -8.12 -12.94
N LEU A 149 -15.20 -7.94 -12.75
CA LEU A 149 -16.11 -7.60 -13.84
C LEU A 149 -15.98 -6.11 -14.12
N ILE A 150 -15.52 -5.76 -15.31
CA ILE A 150 -15.34 -4.38 -15.76
C ILE A 150 -16.48 -4.07 -16.74
N PRO A 151 -17.37 -3.13 -16.40
CA PRO A 151 -18.43 -2.70 -17.31
C PRO A 151 -17.85 -2.15 -18.61
N ARG A 152 -18.70 -2.00 -19.64
CA ARG A 152 -18.34 -1.28 -20.87
C ARG A 152 -17.71 0.08 -20.52
N ILE A 153 -16.56 0.39 -21.12
CA ILE A 153 -15.86 1.66 -20.94
C ILE A 153 -15.93 2.44 -22.26
N ASN A 154 -16.51 3.64 -22.23
CA ASN A 154 -16.29 4.65 -23.26
C ASN A 154 -15.22 5.63 -22.75
N THR A 155 -13.99 5.53 -23.24
CA THR A 155 -12.88 6.30 -22.69
C THR A 155 -13.03 7.81 -22.82
N GLU A 156 -13.92 8.29 -23.71
CA GLU A 156 -14.23 9.72 -23.84
C GLU A 156 -14.87 10.30 -22.56
N ILE A 157 -15.70 9.50 -21.86
CA ILE A 157 -16.47 9.94 -20.70
C ILE A 157 -16.09 9.20 -19.40
N ASP A 158 -15.62 7.96 -19.53
CA ASP A 158 -15.35 7.07 -18.40
C ASP A 158 -13.87 7.04 -18.00
N LEU A 159 -12.98 7.69 -18.76
CA LEU A 159 -11.54 7.70 -18.48
C LEU A 159 -10.98 9.13 -18.42
N LEU A 160 -10.63 9.58 -17.22
CA LEU A 160 -9.97 10.86 -17.04
C LEU A 160 -8.47 10.75 -17.37
N ASN A 161 -8.12 11.13 -18.60
CA ASN A 161 -6.74 11.16 -19.08
C ASN A 161 -6.14 12.57 -18.97
N VAL A 162 -5.72 12.95 -17.76
CA VAL A 162 -5.21 14.30 -17.43
C VAL A 162 -4.06 14.74 -18.34
N GLN A 163 -3.16 13.82 -18.68
CA GLN A 163 -1.97 14.09 -19.47
C GLN A 163 -2.18 13.88 -20.98
N ARG A 164 -3.40 13.53 -21.41
CA ARG A 164 -3.76 13.27 -22.83
C ARG A 164 -2.82 12.27 -23.50
N LEU A 165 -2.51 11.19 -22.80
CA LEU A 165 -1.58 10.16 -23.28
C LEU A 165 -2.28 9.20 -24.23
N PRO A 166 -1.61 8.74 -25.31
CA PRO A 166 -2.26 8.01 -26.40
C PRO A 166 -2.72 6.60 -26.00
N TYR A 167 -2.16 6.02 -24.95
CA TYR A 167 -2.51 4.67 -24.50
C TYR A 167 -2.82 4.60 -23.02
N PHE A 168 -3.61 3.61 -22.64
CA PHE A 168 -3.78 3.16 -21.28
C PHE A 168 -3.81 1.63 -21.20
N ARG A 169 -3.60 1.07 -20.01
CA ARG A 169 -3.82 -0.35 -19.73
C ARG A 169 -4.43 -0.54 -18.35
N LEU A 170 -5.08 -1.68 -18.17
CA LEU A 170 -5.60 -2.12 -16.89
C LEU A 170 -4.64 -3.14 -16.28
N VAL A 171 -4.36 -3.02 -14.99
CA VAL A 171 -3.53 -3.97 -14.25
C VAL A 171 -4.31 -4.43 -13.03
N VAL A 172 -4.43 -5.74 -12.84
CA VAL A 172 -5.13 -6.35 -11.72
C VAL A 172 -4.17 -7.23 -10.96
N SER A 173 -4.19 -7.15 -9.63
CA SER A 173 -3.37 -8.00 -8.76
C SER A 173 -4.22 -8.64 -7.68
N LEU A 174 -3.94 -9.91 -7.40
CA LEU A 174 -4.41 -10.61 -6.21
C LEU A 174 -3.20 -10.88 -5.32
N GLY A 175 -3.24 -10.40 -4.09
CA GLY A 175 -2.23 -10.65 -3.07
C GLY A 175 -2.76 -11.47 -1.91
N ALA A 176 -1.88 -12.14 -1.19
CA ALA A 176 -2.17 -12.79 0.09
C ALA A 176 -1.37 -12.12 1.21
N VAL A 177 -2.01 -11.93 2.37
CA VAL A 177 -1.38 -11.41 3.58
C VAL A 177 -1.86 -12.19 4.78
N SER A 178 -0.94 -12.91 5.44
CA SER A 178 -1.22 -13.53 6.73
C SER A 178 -1.25 -12.51 7.87
N ASP A 179 -2.12 -12.75 8.85
CA ASP A 179 -2.10 -12.12 10.17
C ASP A 179 -0.73 -12.27 10.84
N VAL A 180 -0.36 -11.28 11.65
CA VAL A 180 0.94 -11.21 12.31
C VAL A 180 0.76 -11.27 13.83
N VAL A 181 1.47 -12.20 14.47
CA VAL A 181 1.41 -12.43 15.92
C VAL A 181 2.79 -12.33 16.56
N TRP A 182 2.83 -12.15 17.87
CA TRP A 182 4.09 -12.20 18.62
C TRP A 182 4.53 -13.66 18.82
N ASN A 183 5.79 -13.96 18.47
CA ASN A 183 6.44 -15.22 18.77
C ASN A 183 7.34 -15.04 20.01
N GLU A 184 7.07 -15.77 21.09
CA GLU A 184 7.80 -15.67 22.36
C GLU A 184 9.24 -16.22 22.29
N GLU A 185 9.45 -17.27 21.49
CA GLU A 185 10.77 -17.89 21.34
C GLU A 185 11.71 -16.98 20.54
N ALA A 186 11.23 -16.50 19.38
CA ALA A 186 11.99 -15.61 18.50
C ALA A 186 12.04 -14.16 19.01
N LYS A 187 11.16 -13.80 19.98
CA LYS A 187 10.97 -12.44 20.51
C LYS A 187 10.74 -11.42 19.41
N GLU A 188 9.91 -11.79 18.43
CA GLU A 188 9.57 -10.93 17.32
C GLU A 188 8.17 -11.21 16.76
N PHE A 189 7.67 -10.27 15.97
CA PHE A 189 6.43 -10.42 15.23
C PHE A 189 6.66 -11.23 13.96
N GLN A 190 5.87 -12.29 13.78
CA GLN A 190 5.93 -13.20 12.65
C GLN A 190 4.52 -13.43 12.06
N PRO A 191 4.43 -13.66 10.74
CA PRO A 191 3.17 -14.09 10.14
C PRO A 191 2.77 -15.48 10.64
N ILE A 192 1.47 -15.74 10.76
CA ILE A 192 0.96 -17.08 11.11
C ILE A 192 1.23 -18.07 9.97
N VAL A 193 1.03 -17.63 8.73
CA VAL A 193 1.29 -18.39 7.50
C VAL A 193 2.33 -17.63 6.68
N ALA A 194 3.60 -17.99 6.86
CA ALA A 194 4.73 -17.29 6.24
C ALA A 194 4.71 -17.40 4.71
N ASP A 195 4.35 -18.56 4.18
CA ASP A 195 4.35 -18.86 2.74
C ASP A 195 3.34 -18.00 1.95
N LEU A 196 2.32 -17.48 2.62
CA LEU A 196 1.29 -16.62 2.02
C LEU A 196 1.41 -15.15 2.46
N HIS A 197 2.45 -14.77 3.19
CA HIS A 197 2.62 -13.40 3.66
C HIS A 197 3.36 -12.55 2.63
N GLY A 198 2.61 -11.88 1.75
CA GLY A 198 3.15 -10.95 0.75
C GLY A 198 3.27 -11.51 -0.67
N VAL A 199 2.77 -12.73 -0.90
CA VAL A 199 2.71 -13.29 -2.24
C VAL A 199 1.64 -12.55 -3.04
N SER A 200 1.90 -12.36 -4.34
CA SER A 200 0.92 -11.79 -5.25
C SER A 200 1.12 -12.32 -6.66
N ILE A 201 0.02 -12.35 -7.39
CA ILE A 201 0.00 -12.52 -8.84
C ILE A 201 -0.59 -11.26 -9.48
N VAL A 202 -0.15 -10.97 -10.70
CA VAL A 202 -0.50 -9.75 -11.43
C VAL A 202 -0.84 -10.12 -12.86
N ILE A 203 -1.99 -9.66 -13.33
CA ILE A 203 -2.38 -9.66 -14.73
C ILE A 203 -2.22 -8.24 -15.26
N THR A 204 -1.33 -8.08 -16.22
CA THR A 204 -1.11 -6.81 -16.91
C THR A 204 -1.80 -6.90 -18.27
N GLY A 205 -2.81 -6.06 -18.49
CA GLY A 205 -3.47 -5.96 -19.78
C GLY A 205 -2.58 -5.31 -20.84
N GLU A 206 -2.96 -5.53 -22.10
CA GLU A 206 -2.33 -4.89 -23.25
C GLU A 206 -2.54 -3.37 -23.25
N TRP A 207 -1.67 -2.65 -23.95
CA TRP A 207 -1.86 -1.23 -24.20
C TRP A 207 -3.00 -1.00 -25.19
N LEU A 208 -3.98 -0.21 -24.77
CA LEU A 208 -5.16 0.14 -25.55
C LEU A 208 -5.13 1.63 -25.89
N PRO A 209 -5.63 2.04 -27.08
CA PRO A 209 -5.79 3.45 -27.39
C PRO A 209 -6.66 4.15 -26.35
N SER A 210 -6.30 5.37 -25.95
CA SER A 210 -7.09 6.17 -25.01
C SER A 210 -8.37 6.75 -25.63
N GLU A 211 -8.55 6.61 -26.95
CA GLU A 211 -9.79 6.85 -27.68
C GLU A 211 -10.35 5.49 -28.11
N ASN A 212 -11.20 4.89 -27.28
CA ASN A 212 -11.67 3.53 -27.48
C ASN A 212 -13.00 3.26 -26.77
N ILE A 213 -13.73 2.26 -27.26
CA ILE A 213 -14.91 1.71 -26.59
C ILE A 213 -14.61 0.24 -26.28
N LEU A 214 -14.39 -0.05 -25.01
CA LEU A 214 -14.18 -1.41 -24.53
C LEU A 214 -15.53 -1.99 -24.15
N GLN A 215 -15.82 -3.20 -24.64
CA GLN A 215 -16.99 -3.95 -24.19
C GLN A 215 -16.80 -4.41 -22.74
N GLU A 216 -17.90 -4.83 -22.12
CA GLU A 216 -17.84 -5.51 -20.83
C GLU A 216 -16.87 -6.69 -20.90
N GLN A 217 -16.04 -6.83 -19.88
CA GLN A 217 -15.03 -7.87 -19.80
C GLN A 217 -14.83 -8.31 -18.35
N THR A 218 -14.36 -9.54 -18.17
CA THR A 218 -13.98 -10.06 -16.86
C THR A 218 -12.49 -10.37 -16.87
N ILE A 219 -11.77 -9.84 -15.89
CA ILE A 219 -10.38 -10.22 -15.62
C ILE A 219 -10.39 -11.24 -14.48
N GLU A 220 -9.87 -12.43 -14.73
CA GLU A 220 -9.70 -13.47 -13.72
C GLU A 220 -8.24 -13.55 -13.29
N VAL A 221 -8.02 -13.74 -12.00
CA VAL A 221 -6.69 -13.85 -11.41
C VAL A 221 -6.73 -14.94 -10.34
N GLU A 222 -5.77 -15.85 -10.37
CA GLU A 222 -5.73 -17.03 -9.50
C GLU A 222 -4.32 -17.26 -8.99
N MET A 223 -4.18 -17.51 -7.69
CA MET A 223 -2.90 -17.87 -7.09
C MET A 223 -2.45 -19.25 -7.55
N ASP A 224 -1.14 -19.50 -7.48
CA ASP A 224 -0.58 -20.82 -7.78
C ASP A 224 -1.27 -21.92 -6.96
N HIS A 225 -1.53 -23.06 -7.61
CA HIS A 225 -2.19 -24.20 -7.00
C HIS A 225 -1.39 -24.76 -5.81
N GLU A 226 -0.06 -24.65 -5.83
CA GLU A 226 0.80 -25.07 -4.72
C GLU A 226 0.53 -24.25 -3.45
N LEU A 227 0.12 -22.99 -3.59
CA LEU A 227 -0.11 -22.07 -2.48
C LEU A 227 -1.48 -22.29 -1.81
N LYS A 228 -2.41 -22.98 -2.48
CA LYS A 228 -3.78 -23.21 -1.97
C LYS A 228 -3.79 -24.07 -0.70
N SER A 229 -2.87 -25.02 -0.57
CA SER A 229 -2.77 -25.91 0.58
C SER A 229 -2.42 -25.19 1.89
N TYR A 230 -1.80 -24.00 1.78
CA TYR A 230 -1.43 -23.16 2.92
C TYR A 230 -2.52 -22.17 3.32
N PHE A 231 -3.62 -22.08 2.56
CA PHE A 231 -4.63 -21.05 2.78
C PHE A 231 -5.47 -21.36 4.02
N THR A 232 -5.50 -20.42 4.97
CA THR A 232 -6.26 -20.53 6.22
C THR A 232 -7.13 -19.30 6.45
N ASN A 233 -7.92 -19.32 7.54
CA ASN A 233 -8.74 -18.17 7.92
C ASN A 233 -7.91 -16.97 8.40
N GLU A 234 -6.62 -17.18 8.72
CA GLU A 234 -5.66 -16.16 9.13
C GLU A 234 -4.99 -15.46 7.94
N VAL A 235 -5.36 -15.79 6.71
CA VAL A 235 -4.86 -15.16 5.49
C VAL A 235 -5.97 -14.35 4.83
N SER A 236 -5.68 -13.09 4.51
CA SER A 236 -6.56 -12.22 3.73
C SER A 236 -6.09 -12.15 2.28
N LEU A 237 -7.02 -12.25 1.33
CA LEU A 237 -6.79 -11.99 -0.09
C LEU A 237 -7.07 -10.51 -0.38
N VAL A 238 -6.15 -9.86 -1.07
CA VAL A 238 -6.22 -8.42 -1.38
C VAL A 238 -6.28 -8.26 -2.89
N LEU A 239 -7.47 -8.00 -3.43
CA LEU A 239 -7.67 -7.70 -4.84
C LEU A 239 -7.47 -6.21 -5.08
N SER A 240 -6.53 -5.86 -5.96
CA SER A 240 -6.20 -4.48 -6.32
C SER A 240 -6.26 -4.27 -7.82
N MET A 241 -6.57 -3.04 -8.24
CA MET A 241 -6.58 -2.64 -9.65
C MET A 241 -5.83 -1.32 -9.83
N ALA A 242 -5.20 -1.15 -10.98
CA ALA A 242 -4.69 0.14 -11.45
C ALA A 242 -5.03 0.39 -12.93
N VAL A 243 -5.11 1.67 -13.27
CA VAL A 243 -5.08 2.20 -14.63
C VAL A 243 -3.73 2.89 -14.81
N GLU A 244 -2.98 2.49 -15.83
CA GLU A 244 -1.71 3.11 -16.20
C GLU A 244 -1.83 3.74 -17.58
N PHE A 245 -1.24 4.92 -17.76
CA PHE A 245 -1.17 5.59 -19.05
C PHE A 245 0.23 5.49 -19.65
N GLY A 246 0.29 5.41 -20.97
CA GLY A 246 1.52 5.15 -21.71
C GLY A 246 1.66 5.97 -22.98
N LYS A 247 2.89 6.02 -23.48
CA LYS A 247 3.22 6.63 -24.77
C LYS A 247 4.26 5.79 -25.51
N VAL A 248 4.36 6.00 -26.82
CA VAL A 248 5.41 5.39 -27.62
C VAL A 248 6.78 5.87 -27.13
N GLY A 249 7.63 4.94 -26.72
CA GLY A 249 9.01 5.17 -26.33
C GLY A 249 9.92 5.33 -27.54
N PHE A 250 11.21 5.57 -27.27
CA PHE A 250 12.22 5.74 -28.32
C PHE A 250 12.38 4.49 -29.20
N THR A 251 12.11 3.31 -28.64
CA THR A 251 12.18 2.01 -29.34
C THR A 251 10.94 1.72 -30.20
N GLY A 252 9.93 2.59 -30.19
CA GLY A 252 8.65 2.34 -30.87
C GLY A 252 7.64 1.53 -30.05
N GLU A 253 8.04 0.99 -28.90
CA GLU A 253 7.15 0.26 -27.99
C GLU A 253 6.43 1.22 -27.03
N VAL A 254 5.20 0.88 -26.66
CA VAL A 254 4.45 1.67 -25.67
C VAL A 254 5.00 1.38 -24.27
N GLN A 255 5.36 2.43 -23.55
CA GLN A 255 5.89 2.38 -22.19
C GLN A 255 5.06 3.23 -21.24
N GLU A 256 5.01 2.85 -19.96
CA GLU A 256 4.31 3.65 -18.95
C GLU A 256 4.92 5.04 -18.77
N VAL A 257 4.07 6.03 -18.50
CA VAL A 257 4.51 7.36 -18.11
C VAL A 257 4.48 7.50 -16.60
N LYS A 258 5.62 7.89 -16.02
CA LYS A 258 5.75 8.08 -14.58
C LYS A 258 4.73 9.10 -14.07
N TYR A 259 4.09 8.77 -12.95
CA TYR A 259 3.03 9.58 -12.32
C TYR A 259 1.77 9.76 -13.19
N ALA A 260 1.61 8.98 -14.26
CA ALA A 260 0.40 8.92 -15.05
C ALA A 260 -0.29 7.57 -14.82
N ALA A 261 -0.69 7.31 -13.57
CA ALA A 261 -1.38 6.10 -13.18
C ALA A 261 -2.19 6.32 -11.91
N SER A 262 -3.20 5.49 -11.68
CA SER A 262 -3.98 5.47 -10.45
C SER A 262 -4.36 4.06 -10.07
N GLY A 263 -4.46 3.77 -8.77
CA GLY A 263 -4.83 2.44 -8.29
C GLY A 263 -5.53 2.44 -6.94
N LYS A 264 -6.14 1.29 -6.64
CA LYS A 264 -7.01 1.10 -5.49
C LYS A 264 -7.10 -0.38 -5.11
N VAL A 265 -7.23 -0.67 -3.81
CA VAL A 265 -7.69 -1.98 -3.32
C VAL A 265 -9.19 -2.09 -3.59
N MET A 266 -9.57 -3.03 -4.45
CA MET A 266 -10.96 -3.22 -4.88
C MET A 266 -11.76 -3.94 -3.81
N LYS A 267 -11.18 -5.00 -3.23
CA LYS A 267 -11.81 -5.81 -2.17
C LYS A 267 -10.76 -6.60 -1.41
N VAL A 268 -11.03 -6.83 -0.13
CA VAL A 268 -10.34 -7.80 0.70
C VAL A 268 -11.30 -8.91 1.07
N GLY A 269 -10.86 -10.14 0.83
CA GLY A 269 -11.61 -11.36 1.06
C GLY A 269 -10.94 -12.21 2.09
#